data_AF-A0A6P7X1F3-F1
#
_entry.id   AF-A0A6P7X1F3-F1
#
_cell.length_a   1.000
_cell.length_b   1.000
_cell.length_c   1.000
_cell.angle_alpha   90.00
_cell.angle_beta   90.00
_cell.angle_gamma   90.00
#
_symmetry.space_group_name_H-M   'P 1'
#
loop_
_entity.id
_entity.type
_entity.pdbx_description
1 polymer ?
#
loop_
_entity_poly.entity_id
_entity_poly.type
_entity_poly.pdbx_seq_one_letter_code
_entity_poly.pdbx_strand_id
1 'polypeptide(L)'
;NGAWTPWSSWAQCSTSCGIGFQVRQRSCSNPAPRFGGRVCVGQSREERFCNENIPCPLPIFWSSWGPWSKCSANCGSGIHSRQRSCENGNTCPGCATEYKTCNPETCPEVRRNTPWTPWMPVNVTQSGARQEQRFRYTCRAALTDPHELQFGKKKTETRFCPNDGSAVCETD
;
A
#
# COMPACT_ATOMS: atom_id res chain seq x y z
N ASN A 1 -6.39 -75.91 19.74
CA ASN A 1 -6.62 -74.52 20.19
C ASN A 1 -5.74 -73.60 19.37
N GLY A 2 -6.29 -72.51 18.84
CA GLY A 2 -5.49 -71.53 18.10
C GLY A 2 -4.67 -70.65 19.04
N ALA A 3 -3.53 -70.14 18.56
CA ALA A 3 -2.73 -69.16 19.29
C ALA A 3 -2.35 -67.95 18.43
N TRP A 4 -2.14 -66.83 19.13
CA TRP A 4 -1.75 -65.55 18.56
C TRP A 4 -0.31 -65.62 18.02
N THR A 5 -0.07 -65.01 16.86
CA THR A 5 1.27 -64.64 16.43
C THR A 5 1.86 -63.59 17.39
N PRO A 6 3.20 -63.41 17.40
CA PRO A 6 3.78 -62.18 17.93
C PRO A 6 3.12 -60.96 17.30
N TRP A 7 3.08 -59.87 18.07
CA TRP A 7 2.65 -58.58 17.54
C TRP A 7 3.60 -58.13 16.41
N SER A 8 3.02 -57.52 15.38
CA SER A 8 3.81 -56.77 14.41
C SER A 8 4.57 -55.62 15.10
N SER A 9 5.58 -55.09 14.42
CA SER A 9 6.07 -53.76 14.76
C SER A 9 4.94 -52.73 14.68
N TRP A 10 5.09 -51.63 15.41
CA TRP A 10 4.20 -50.50 15.30
C TRP A 10 4.32 -49.88 13.91
N ALA A 11 3.17 -49.57 13.30
CA ALA A 11 3.11 -48.77 12.08
C ALA A 11 3.66 -47.35 12.33
N GLN A 12 3.94 -46.63 11.24
CA GLN A 12 4.24 -45.21 11.32
C GLN A 12 3.07 -44.45 11.96
N CYS A 13 3.38 -43.34 12.64
CA CYS A 13 2.38 -42.48 13.24
C CYS A 13 1.47 -41.90 12.15
N SER A 14 0.17 -41.77 12.43
CA SER A 14 -0.83 -41.22 11.50
C SER A 14 -0.55 -39.77 11.10
N THR A 15 0.15 -39.01 11.95
CA THR A 15 0.52 -37.61 11.71
C THR A 15 2.01 -37.43 11.93
N SER A 16 2.60 -36.45 11.26
CA SER A 16 4.00 -36.04 11.49
C SER A 16 4.16 -35.03 12.62
N CYS A 17 3.08 -34.34 12.99
CA CYS A 17 2.99 -33.39 14.08
C CYS A 17 1.64 -33.54 14.82
N GLY A 18 1.56 -33.02 16.04
CA GLY A 18 0.40 -33.15 16.90
C GLY A 18 0.19 -34.59 17.37
N ILE A 19 -0.83 -34.78 18.22
CA ILE A 19 -1.19 -36.11 18.72
C ILE A 19 -1.70 -36.95 17.55
N GLY A 20 -0.97 -38.02 17.25
CA GLY A 20 -1.36 -39.04 16.29
C GLY A 20 -1.57 -40.40 16.96
N PHE A 21 -1.89 -41.41 16.16
CA PHE A 21 -1.99 -42.79 16.61
C PHE A 21 -1.15 -43.70 15.72
N GLN A 22 -0.65 -44.78 16.32
CA GLN A 22 0.04 -45.86 15.61
C GLN A 22 -0.59 -47.18 16.00
N VAL A 23 -0.55 -48.12 15.06
CA VAL A 23 -1.29 -49.38 15.13
C VAL A 23 -0.32 -50.54 15.03
N ARG A 24 -0.52 -51.60 15.82
CA ARG A 24 0.09 -52.91 15.60
C ARG A 24 -0.98 -54.00 15.55
N GLN A 25 -0.67 -55.08 14.84
CA GLN A 25 -1.61 -56.17 14.60
C GLN A 25 -0.98 -57.54 14.88
N ARG A 26 -1.82 -58.51 15.21
CA ARG A 26 -1.46 -59.93 15.34
C ARG A 26 -2.59 -60.80 14.80
N SER A 27 -2.26 -62.01 14.37
CA SER A 27 -3.19 -62.95 13.75
C SER A 27 -3.29 -64.24 14.55
N CYS A 28 -4.45 -64.89 14.53
CA CYS A 28 -4.68 -66.18 15.20
C CYS A 28 -4.25 -67.35 14.29
N SER A 29 -2.95 -67.45 13.99
CA SER A 29 -2.42 -68.41 13.01
C SER A 29 -1.24 -69.23 13.51
N ASN A 30 -0.83 -69.11 14.77
CA ASN A 30 0.35 -69.78 15.31
C ASN A 30 0.05 -70.66 16.56
N PRO A 31 -0.61 -71.82 16.42
CA PRO A 31 -1.20 -72.39 15.21
C PRO A 31 -2.64 -71.89 14.96
N ALA A 32 -3.15 -72.08 13.74
CA ALA A 32 -4.55 -71.77 13.42
C ALA A 32 -5.53 -72.76 14.09
N PRO A 33 -6.73 -72.32 14.54
CA PRO A 33 -7.76 -73.24 15.02
C PRO A 33 -8.18 -74.23 13.92
N ARG A 34 -8.25 -75.52 14.24
CA ARG A 34 -8.72 -76.59 13.34
C ARG A 34 -9.65 -77.54 14.09
N PHE A 35 -10.51 -78.25 13.36
CA PHE A 35 -11.42 -79.30 13.89
C PHE A 35 -12.26 -78.85 15.10
N GLY A 36 -12.82 -77.63 15.07
CA GLY A 36 -13.61 -77.08 16.19
C GLY A 36 -12.77 -76.60 17.39
N GLY A 37 -11.44 -76.49 17.24
CA GLY A 37 -10.56 -75.99 18.30
C GLY A 37 -10.84 -74.54 18.69
N ARG A 38 -10.54 -74.19 19.94
CA ARG A 38 -10.83 -72.86 20.51
C ARG A 38 -10.17 -71.73 19.71
N VAL A 39 -10.93 -70.67 19.40
CA VAL A 39 -10.43 -69.44 18.79
C VAL A 39 -9.58 -68.62 19.75
N CYS A 40 -8.73 -67.75 19.21
CA CYS A 40 -7.94 -66.83 20.04
C CYS A 40 -8.85 -65.76 20.67
N VAL A 41 -8.77 -65.61 22.00
CA VAL A 41 -9.51 -64.60 22.75
C VAL A 41 -8.64 -63.36 22.94
N GLY A 42 -9.21 -62.17 22.74
CA GLY A 42 -8.53 -60.88 22.88
C GLY A 42 -8.46 -60.07 21.58
N GLN A 43 -7.89 -58.87 21.65
CA GLN A 43 -7.80 -57.97 20.49
C GLN A 43 -6.74 -58.42 19.49
N SER A 44 -7.06 -58.38 18.19
CA SER A 44 -6.13 -58.57 17.07
C SER A 44 -5.40 -57.30 16.68
N ARG A 45 -5.90 -56.13 17.12
CA ARG A 45 -5.37 -54.80 16.82
C ARG A 45 -5.19 -54.01 18.11
N GLU A 46 -4.08 -53.30 18.21
CA GLU A 46 -3.78 -52.40 19.32
C GLU A 46 -3.38 -51.03 18.79
N GLU A 47 -3.80 -49.99 19.50
CA GLU A 47 -3.55 -48.59 19.16
C GLU A 47 -2.89 -47.90 20.34
N ARG A 48 -1.93 -47.02 20.06
CA ARG A 48 -1.35 -46.12 21.05
C ARG A 48 -1.13 -44.74 20.45
N PHE A 49 -1.12 -43.73 21.31
CA PHE A 49 -0.76 -42.38 20.91
C PHE A 49 0.73 -42.30 20.50
N CYS A 50 1.01 -41.35 19.61
CA CYS A 50 2.34 -40.95 19.20
C CYS A 50 2.38 -39.43 19.03
N ASN A 51 3.58 -38.86 19.00
CA ASN A 51 3.83 -37.45 18.70
C ASN A 51 3.16 -36.45 19.67
N GLU A 52 2.90 -36.88 20.92
CA GLU A 52 2.22 -36.06 21.95
C GLU A 52 2.90 -34.72 22.23
N ASN A 53 4.23 -34.65 22.05
CA ASN A 53 5.04 -33.45 22.29
C ASN A 53 5.56 -32.77 21.01
N ILE A 54 5.01 -33.11 19.84
CA ILE A 54 5.43 -32.49 18.57
C ILE A 54 4.40 -31.42 18.19
N PRO A 55 4.70 -30.11 18.34
CA PRO A 55 3.78 -29.07 17.91
C PRO A 55 3.64 -29.05 16.39
N CYS A 56 2.42 -28.81 15.90
CA CYS A 56 2.22 -28.59 14.48
C CYS A 56 2.61 -27.16 14.07
N PRO A 57 3.13 -26.97 12.84
CA PRO A 57 3.34 -25.64 12.31
C PRO A 57 2.01 -24.89 12.26
N LEU A 58 2.03 -23.65 12.73
CA LEU A 58 0.87 -22.78 12.68
C LEU A 58 0.61 -22.37 11.22
N PRO A 59 -0.67 -22.24 10.82
CA PRO A 59 -1.00 -21.74 9.50
C PRO A 59 -0.53 -20.29 9.35
N ILE A 60 0.16 -20.02 8.24
CA ILE A 60 0.61 -18.67 7.87
C ILE A 60 -0.52 -17.97 7.12
N PHE A 61 -0.88 -16.76 7.54
CA PHE A 61 -1.93 -15.98 6.90
C PHE A 61 -1.69 -14.47 7.05
N TRP A 62 -2.38 -13.69 6.22
CA TRP A 62 -2.38 -12.24 6.33
C TRP A 62 -3.29 -11.76 7.46
N SER A 63 -2.82 -10.84 8.27
CA SER A 63 -3.69 -10.08 9.17
C SER A 63 -4.68 -9.21 8.36
N SER A 64 -5.72 -8.72 9.05
CA SER A 64 -6.62 -7.73 8.46
C SER A 64 -5.84 -6.48 8.05
N TRP A 65 -6.22 -5.88 6.93
CA TRP A 65 -5.66 -4.60 6.52
C TRP A 65 -5.81 -3.54 7.61
N GLY A 66 -4.72 -2.82 7.87
CA GLY A 66 -4.75 -1.61 8.67
C GLY A 66 -5.56 -0.49 7.98
N PRO A 67 -5.79 0.61 8.70
CA PRO A 67 -6.46 1.78 8.13
C PRO A 67 -5.64 2.38 6.99
N TRP A 68 -6.33 3.05 6.07
CA TRP A 68 -5.66 3.88 5.06
C TRP A 68 -4.95 5.05 5.71
N SER A 69 -3.75 5.36 5.21
CA SER A 69 -3.04 6.58 5.55
C SER A 69 -3.78 7.82 5.07
N LYS A 70 -3.37 8.99 5.56
CA LYS A 70 -3.86 10.27 5.04
C LYS A 70 -3.46 10.38 3.57
N CYS A 71 -4.35 10.95 2.75
CA CYS A 71 -4.05 11.21 1.35
C CYS A 71 -2.87 12.17 1.22
N SER A 72 -1.97 11.90 0.27
CA SER A 72 -0.79 12.75 0.02
C SER A 72 -1.14 14.16 -0.45
N ALA A 73 -2.32 14.34 -1.05
CA ALA A 73 -2.82 15.62 -1.54
C ALA A 73 -4.31 15.75 -1.26
N ASN A 74 -4.79 16.96 -0.99
CA ASN A 74 -6.21 17.22 -0.73
C ASN A 74 -7.07 17.29 -2.01
N CYS A 75 -6.43 17.35 -3.17
CA CYS A 75 -7.02 17.41 -4.50
C CYS A 75 -5.97 16.94 -5.52
N GLY A 76 -6.35 16.77 -6.78
CA GLY A 76 -5.40 16.46 -7.86
C GLY A 76 -4.92 15.01 -7.88
N SER A 77 -5.75 14.05 -7.43
CA SER A 77 -5.43 12.61 -7.42
C SER A 77 -4.20 12.26 -6.58
N GLY A 78 -4.28 12.53 -5.28
CA GLY A 78 -3.30 12.06 -4.31
C GLY A 78 -3.29 10.53 -4.16
N ILE A 79 -2.36 10.02 -3.37
CA ILE A 79 -2.19 8.60 -3.09
C ILE A 79 -2.26 8.38 -1.57
N HIS A 80 -2.96 7.33 -1.15
CA HIS A 80 -2.87 6.78 0.19
C HIS A 80 -2.43 5.32 0.14
N SER A 81 -1.96 4.82 1.27
CA SER A 81 -1.51 3.45 1.42
C SER A 81 -2.03 2.82 2.69
N ARG A 82 -2.15 1.50 2.69
CA ARG A 82 -2.41 0.71 3.90
C ARG A 82 -1.51 -0.51 3.94
N GLN A 83 -1.32 -1.03 5.14
CA GLN A 83 -0.41 -2.14 5.39
C GLN A 83 -1.11 -3.28 6.12
N ARG A 84 -0.60 -4.49 5.94
CA ARG A 84 -0.96 -5.71 6.68
C ARG A 84 0.30 -6.48 7.03
N SER A 85 0.22 -7.32 8.05
CA SER A 85 1.34 -8.11 8.56
C SER A 85 1.12 -9.60 8.29
N CYS A 86 2.22 -10.32 8.10
CA CYS A 86 2.19 -11.77 7.98
C CYS A 86 2.20 -12.38 9.38
N GLU A 87 1.18 -13.16 9.71
CA GLU A 87 1.04 -13.82 11.00
C GLU A 87 1.57 -15.26 10.92
N ASN A 88 2.16 -15.75 12.02
CA ASN A 88 2.69 -17.11 12.17
C ASN A 88 3.81 -17.50 11.17
N GLY A 89 4.42 -16.54 10.47
CA GLY A 89 5.50 -16.80 9.54
C GLY A 89 6.20 -15.54 9.04
N ASN A 90 7.29 -15.74 8.30
CA ASN A 90 8.12 -14.66 7.76
C ASN A 90 7.79 -14.31 6.30
N THR A 91 6.99 -15.13 5.61
CA THR A 91 6.73 -14.97 4.19
C THR A 91 5.29 -15.37 3.88
N CYS A 92 4.48 -14.36 3.50
CA CYS A 92 3.13 -14.54 3.03
C CYS A 92 3.07 -14.25 1.52
N PRO A 93 2.29 -15.02 0.73
CA PRO A 93 2.14 -14.76 -0.68
C PRO A 93 1.41 -13.42 -0.93
N GLY A 94 1.99 -12.58 -1.78
CA GLY A 94 1.46 -11.26 -2.15
C GLY A 94 2.11 -10.09 -1.42
N CYS A 95 1.58 -8.88 -1.63
CA CYS A 95 2.15 -7.65 -1.08
C CYS A 95 1.64 -7.34 0.33
N ALA A 96 2.52 -6.82 1.19
CA ALA A 96 2.20 -6.30 2.53
C ALA A 96 1.62 -4.88 2.50
N THR A 97 1.85 -4.13 1.42
CA THR A 97 1.40 -2.75 1.24
C THR A 97 0.49 -2.65 0.02
N GLU A 98 -0.60 -1.90 0.15
CA GLU A 98 -1.50 -1.56 -0.93
C GLU A 98 -1.56 -0.04 -1.10
N TYR A 99 -1.64 0.42 -2.35
CA TYR A 99 -1.77 1.83 -2.72
C TYR A 99 -3.07 2.05 -3.46
N LYS A 100 -3.68 3.20 -3.25
CA LYS A 100 -4.89 3.62 -3.97
C LYS A 100 -4.92 5.14 -4.14
N THR A 101 -5.56 5.59 -5.20
CA THR A 101 -5.78 7.00 -5.46
C THR A 101 -6.89 7.56 -4.56
N CYS A 102 -6.71 8.79 -4.12
CA CYS A 102 -7.64 9.52 -3.27
C CYS A 102 -7.75 10.98 -3.75
N ASN A 103 -8.86 11.64 -3.41
CA ASN A 103 -9.14 13.03 -3.77
C ASN A 103 -9.02 13.30 -5.28
N PRO A 104 -9.88 12.70 -6.11
CA PRO A 104 -9.82 12.83 -7.58
C PRO A 104 -10.23 14.21 -8.10
N GLU A 105 -10.79 15.07 -7.23
CA GLU A 105 -11.24 16.40 -7.59
C GLU A 105 -10.07 17.29 -8.02
N THR A 106 -10.29 18.10 -9.04
CA THR A 106 -9.29 19.07 -9.52
C THR A 106 -9.01 20.12 -8.46
N CYS A 107 -7.75 20.49 -8.30
CA CYS A 107 -7.38 21.55 -7.37
C CYS A 107 -7.87 22.92 -7.83
N PRO A 108 -8.24 23.81 -6.90
CA PRO A 108 -8.61 25.16 -7.28
C PRO A 108 -7.38 25.90 -7.82
N GLU A 109 -7.61 26.67 -8.88
CA GLU A 109 -6.59 27.49 -9.52
C GLU A 109 -6.40 28.79 -8.72
N VAL A 110 -5.16 29.10 -8.34
CA VAL A 110 -4.83 30.37 -7.70
C VAL A 110 -4.37 31.36 -8.75
N ARG A 111 -4.95 32.57 -8.72
CA ARG A 111 -4.57 33.69 -9.59
C ARG A 111 -3.98 34.83 -8.77
N ARG A 112 -2.77 35.26 -9.10
CA ARG A 112 -2.08 36.39 -8.47
C ARG A 112 -1.49 37.32 -9.52
N ASN A 113 -1.35 38.60 -9.21
CA ASN A 113 -0.66 39.54 -10.09
C ASN A 113 0.78 39.71 -9.61
N THR A 114 1.74 39.77 -10.54
CA THR A 114 3.08 40.24 -10.22
C THR A 114 3.03 41.70 -9.77
N PRO A 115 4.02 42.18 -9.02
CA PRO A 115 4.26 43.60 -8.88
C PRO A 115 4.34 44.27 -10.26
N TRP A 116 3.97 45.55 -10.31
CA TRP A 116 4.25 46.38 -11.47
C TRP A 116 5.76 46.53 -11.64
N THR A 117 6.26 46.42 -12.87
CA THR A 117 7.62 46.87 -13.17
C THR A 117 7.76 48.36 -12.87
N PRO A 118 9.00 48.85 -12.67
CA PRO A 118 9.27 50.28 -12.75
C PRO A 118 8.75 50.88 -14.07
N TRP A 119 8.49 52.19 -14.04
CA TRP A 119 8.18 52.94 -15.26
C TRP A 119 9.42 53.01 -16.15
N MET A 120 9.27 52.63 -17.41
CA MET A 120 10.36 52.63 -18.39
C MET A 120 10.03 53.59 -19.53
N PRO A 121 10.99 54.42 -19.98
CA PRO A 121 10.77 55.31 -21.12
C PRO A 121 10.65 54.50 -22.41
N VAL A 122 9.63 54.80 -23.21
CA VAL A 122 9.33 54.12 -24.48
C VAL A 122 9.55 55.04 -25.66
N ASN A 123 9.17 56.31 -25.52
CA ASN A 123 9.40 57.36 -26.51
C ASN A 123 9.89 58.62 -25.80
N VAL A 124 10.92 59.28 -26.35
CA VAL A 124 11.43 60.57 -25.88
C VAL A 124 11.46 61.53 -27.05
N THR A 125 10.75 62.64 -26.93
CA THR A 125 10.72 63.69 -27.94
C THR A 125 12.00 64.53 -27.87
N GLN A 126 12.40 65.17 -28.98
CA GLN A 126 13.54 66.12 -28.99
C GLN A 126 13.33 67.28 -28.02
N SER A 127 12.08 67.59 -27.67
CA SER A 127 11.69 68.58 -26.67
C SER A 127 11.68 68.05 -25.23
N GLY A 128 12.18 66.83 -24.97
CA GLY A 128 12.36 66.27 -23.62
C GLY A 128 11.10 65.65 -22.99
N ALA A 129 9.92 65.76 -23.63
CA ALA A 129 8.74 65.05 -23.17
C ALA A 129 8.90 63.55 -23.41
N ARG A 130 8.58 62.73 -22.40
CA ARG A 130 8.75 61.27 -22.43
C ARG A 130 7.44 60.54 -22.18
N GLN A 131 7.22 59.52 -22.98
CA GLN A 131 6.18 58.53 -22.75
C GLN A 131 6.80 57.36 -22.00
N GLU A 132 6.22 56.99 -20.87
CA GLU A 132 6.68 55.86 -20.06
C GLU A 132 5.61 54.77 -19.99
N GLN A 133 6.05 53.52 -19.93
CA GLN A 133 5.17 52.37 -19.73
C GLN A 133 5.64 51.50 -18.56
N ARG A 134 4.68 50.89 -17.88
CA ARG A 134 4.93 49.81 -16.93
C ARG A 134 4.03 48.62 -17.23
N PHE A 135 4.48 47.44 -16.79
CA PHE A 135 3.80 46.19 -17.07
C PHE A 135 3.63 45.35 -15.81
N ARG A 136 2.58 44.53 -15.77
CA ARG A 136 2.45 43.43 -14.82
C ARG A 136 1.84 42.22 -15.50
N TYR A 137 2.07 41.04 -14.94
CA TYR A 137 1.52 39.79 -15.44
C TYR A 137 0.55 39.21 -14.40
N THR A 138 -0.47 38.50 -14.88
CA THR A 138 -1.31 37.65 -14.02
C THR A 138 -0.73 36.25 -14.00
N CYS A 139 -0.18 35.79 -12.89
CA CYS A 139 0.27 34.41 -12.74
C CYS A 139 -0.89 33.50 -12.31
N ARG A 140 -0.95 32.30 -12.88
CA ARG A 140 -1.95 31.27 -12.54
C ARG A 140 -1.25 29.93 -12.30
N ALA A 141 -1.63 29.21 -11.25
CA ALA A 141 -1.11 27.87 -10.96
C ALA A 141 -2.17 27.04 -10.22
N ALA A 142 -2.12 25.73 -10.40
CA ALA A 142 -2.82 24.80 -9.52
C ALA A 142 -2.16 24.82 -8.14
N LEU A 143 -2.95 24.70 -7.07
CA LEU A 143 -2.42 24.71 -5.69
C LEU A 143 -1.38 23.62 -5.41
N THR A 144 -1.43 22.51 -6.14
CA THR A 144 -0.60 21.33 -5.90
C THR A 144 0.82 21.45 -6.43
N ASP A 145 1.07 22.25 -7.47
CA ASP A 145 2.40 22.34 -8.07
C ASP A 145 2.74 23.75 -8.57
N PRO A 146 3.67 24.46 -7.88
CA PRO A 146 4.21 25.72 -8.35
C PRO A 146 4.96 25.64 -9.69
N HIS A 147 5.39 24.46 -10.15
CA HIS A 147 6.05 24.30 -11.45
C HIS A 147 5.08 24.41 -12.63
N GLU A 148 3.78 24.28 -12.39
CA GLU A 148 2.73 24.56 -13.39
C GLU A 148 2.38 26.06 -13.47
N LEU A 149 3.26 26.95 -13.00
CA LEU A 149 3.03 28.39 -13.05
C LEU A 149 2.93 28.88 -14.50
N GLN A 150 1.75 29.37 -14.85
CA GLN A 150 1.46 29.98 -16.15
C GLN A 150 1.42 31.51 -16.04
N PHE A 151 2.14 32.19 -16.93
CA PHE A 151 2.01 33.64 -17.12
C PHE A 151 0.79 33.92 -18.01
N GLY A 152 -0.20 34.57 -17.43
CA GLY A 152 -1.41 35.04 -18.10
C GLY A 152 -1.23 36.42 -18.73
N LYS A 153 -2.36 37.14 -18.88
CA LYS A 153 -2.41 38.41 -19.60
C LYS A 153 -1.43 39.45 -19.01
N LYS A 154 -0.65 40.08 -19.90
CA LYS A 154 0.13 41.27 -19.62
C LYS A 154 -0.81 42.48 -19.54
N LYS A 155 -0.80 43.19 -18.41
CA LYS A 155 -1.45 44.50 -18.29
C LYS A 155 -0.39 45.58 -18.47
N THR A 156 -0.68 46.56 -19.32
CA THR A 156 0.18 47.72 -19.58
C THR A 156 -0.51 48.96 -19.05
N GLU A 157 0.27 49.88 -18.50
CA GLU A 157 -0.15 51.23 -18.15
C GLU A 157 0.83 52.20 -18.78
N THR A 158 0.31 53.29 -19.36
CA THR A 158 1.08 54.29 -20.08
C THR A 158 0.90 55.63 -19.37
N ARG A 159 1.98 56.39 -19.26
CA ARG A 159 1.92 57.77 -18.77
C ARG A 159 2.72 58.71 -19.65
N PHE A 160 2.26 59.95 -19.75
CA PHE A 160 2.96 61.02 -20.45
C PHE A 160 3.57 61.99 -19.44
N CYS A 161 4.87 62.20 -19.56
CA CYS A 161 5.63 63.14 -18.73
C CYS A 161 6.10 64.31 -19.59
N PRO A 162 5.51 65.51 -19.46
CA PRO A 162 5.98 66.71 -20.17
C PRO A 162 7.36 67.18 -19.68
N ASN A 163 8.07 67.97 -20.49
CA ASN A 163 9.44 68.41 -20.21
C ASN A 163 9.55 69.55 -19.17
N ASP A 164 8.46 70.24 -18.86
CA ASP A 164 8.47 71.52 -18.14
C ASP A 164 8.78 71.45 -16.63
N GLY A 165 9.31 70.32 -16.12
CA GLY A 165 9.80 70.18 -14.74
C GLY A 165 8.76 70.41 -13.62
N SER A 166 7.53 70.76 -13.97
CA SER A 166 6.48 71.26 -13.06
C SER A 166 5.18 70.45 -13.11
N ALA A 167 4.99 69.62 -14.12
CA ALA A 167 3.79 68.81 -14.29
C ALA A 167 4.04 67.32 -13.95
N VAL A 168 3.17 66.77 -13.10
CA VAL A 168 3.13 65.35 -12.75
C VAL A 168 2.81 64.56 -14.00
N CYS A 169 3.49 63.43 -14.22
CA CYS A 169 3.17 62.56 -15.35
C CYS A 169 1.72 62.10 -15.29
N GLU A 170 0.96 62.32 -16.37
CA GLU A 170 -0.45 61.92 -16.47
C GLU A 170 -0.57 60.49 -16.98
N THR A 171 -1.35 59.66 -16.28
CA THR A 171 -1.66 58.26 -16.66
C THR A 171 -2.93 58.19 -17.50
N ASP A 172 -2.89 57.43 -18.58
CA ASP A 172 -4.08 56.97 -19.34
C ASP A 172 -4.91 55.93 -18.56
#